data_AF-A0A935H1G8-F1
#
_entry.id   AF-A0A935H1G8-F1
#
_cell.length_a   1.000
_cell.length_b   1.000
_cell.length_c   1.000
_cell.angle_alpha   90.00
_cell.angle_beta   90.00
_cell.angle_gamma   90.00
#
_symmetry.space_group_name_H-M   'P 1'
#
loop_
_entity.id
_entity.type
_entity.pdbx_description
1 polymer ?
#
loop_
_entity_poly.entity_id
_entity_poly.type
_entity_poly.pdbx_seq_one_letter_code
_entity_poly.pdbx_strand_id
1 'polypeptide(L)'
;MRLLRKLKDRIRTMMGLRTQRQLQPAHGKPSLGASIVKDRFRIRLKHPIDDETWDWLSEKGWRAMPVNNNRRKYTIVSERSFERLLRAEPLEREALMARLTDGRGARRA
;
A
#
# COMPACT_ATOMS: atom_id res chain seq x y z
N MET A 1 -13.10 20.30 -24.71
CA MET A 1 -13.76 19.02 -24.34
C MET A 1 -13.44 18.54 -22.90
N ARG A 2 -13.86 19.27 -21.86
CA ARG A 2 -13.58 18.96 -20.43
C ARG A 2 -14.85 18.62 -19.63
N LEU A 3 -16.00 19.14 -20.07
CA LEU A 3 -17.33 18.95 -19.46
C LEU A 3 -17.86 17.52 -19.67
N LEU A 4 -17.72 16.96 -20.88
CA LEU A 4 -18.16 15.60 -21.21
C LEU A 4 -17.48 14.51 -20.36
N ARG A 5 -16.21 14.70 -19.97
CA ARG A 5 -15.50 13.75 -19.09
C ARG A 5 -16.06 13.73 -17.66
N LYS A 6 -16.33 14.91 -17.08
CA LYS A 6 -16.91 15.01 -15.74
C LYS A 6 -18.33 14.43 -15.69
N LEU A 7 -19.12 14.65 -16.74
CA LEU A 7 -20.47 14.10 -16.85
C LEU A 7 -20.43 12.56 -16.95
N LYS A 8 -19.55 12.02 -17.79
CA LYS A 8 -19.32 10.58 -17.94
C LYS A 8 -18.88 9.91 -16.61
N ASP A 9 -18.01 10.55 -15.85
CA ASP A 9 -17.57 10.04 -14.55
C ASP A 9 -18.70 10.06 -13.49
N ARG A 10 -19.58 11.06 -13.52
CA ARG A 10 -20.77 11.12 -12.64
C ARG A 10 -21.79 10.04 -12.99
N ILE A 11 -22.04 9.80 -14.27
CA ILE A 11 -22.98 8.74 -14.71
C ILE A 11 -22.47 7.35 -14.31
N ARG A 12 -21.16 7.07 -14.47
CA ARG A 12 -20.55 5.80 -13.99
C ARG A 12 -20.61 5.63 -12.48
N THR A 13 -20.64 6.72 -11.72
CA THR A 13 -20.77 6.69 -10.26
C THR A 13 -22.22 6.42 -9.85
N MET A 14 -23.20 7.04 -10.51
CA MET A 14 -24.63 6.82 -10.21
C MET A 14 -25.11 5.42 -10.60
N MET A 15 -24.59 4.83 -11.67
CA MET A 15 -25.00 3.49 -12.13
C MET A 15 -24.41 2.33 -11.32
N GLY A 16 -23.72 2.58 -10.20
CA GLY A 16 -23.09 1.52 -9.39
C GLY A 16 -21.94 0.77 -10.09
N LEU A 17 -21.59 1.14 -11.33
CA LEU A 17 -20.57 0.51 -12.18
C LEU A 17 -19.13 0.76 -11.71
N ARG A 18 -18.93 1.34 -10.53
CA ARG A 18 -17.60 1.51 -9.96
C ARG A 18 -17.19 0.22 -9.27
N THR A 19 -16.62 -0.70 -10.03
CA THR A 19 -15.91 -1.87 -9.49
C THR A 19 -14.89 -1.40 -8.47
N GLN A 20 -15.00 -1.90 -7.24
CA GLN A 20 -14.00 -1.65 -6.21
C GLN A 20 -12.67 -2.19 -6.74
N ARG A 21 -11.66 -1.33 -6.86
CA ARG A 21 -10.37 -1.75 -7.38
C ARG A 21 -9.81 -2.81 -6.42
N GLN A 22 -9.66 -4.03 -6.88
CA GLN A 22 -9.00 -5.08 -6.12
C GLN A 22 -7.48 -4.90 -6.20
N LEU A 23 -6.77 -5.31 -5.15
CA LEU A 23 -5.31 -5.37 -5.19
C LEU A 23 -4.90 -6.51 -6.13
N GLN A 24 -3.85 -6.29 -6.92
CA GLN A 24 -3.34 -7.36 -7.78
C GLN A 24 -2.80 -8.51 -6.91
N PRO A 25 -2.91 -9.77 -7.38
CA PRO A 25 -2.35 -10.92 -6.68
C PRO A 25 -0.83 -10.76 -6.48
N ALA A 26 -0.33 -11.34 -5.39
CA ALA A 26 1.05 -11.17 -4.90
C ALA A 26 2.05 -11.93 -5.79
N HIS A 27 2.31 -11.44 -7.01
CA HIS A 27 3.26 -12.08 -7.90
C HIS A 27 4.45 -11.15 -8.12
N GLY A 28 5.46 -11.31 -7.26
CA GLY A 28 6.77 -10.71 -7.40
C GLY A 28 7.18 -9.90 -6.19
N LYS A 29 8.35 -10.25 -5.64
CA LYS A 29 9.09 -9.41 -4.70
C LYS A 29 9.29 -8.03 -5.32
N PRO A 30 8.95 -6.94 -4.61
CA PRO A 30 9.14 -5.59 -5.12
C PRO A 30 10.62 -5.28 -5.32
N SER A 31 10.95 -4.59 -6.41
CA SER A 31 12.30 -4.08 -6.63
C SER A 31 12.65 -2.94 -5.67
N LEU A 32 13.96 -2.67 -5.50
CA LEU A 32 14.43 -1.50 -4.77
C LEU A 32 13.80 -0.22 -5.36
N GLY A 33 13.29 0.67 -4.50
CA GLY A 33 12.61 1.89 -4.93
C GLY A 33 11.12 1.71 -5.27
N ALA A 34 10.65 0.47 -5.41
CA ALA A 34 9.23 0.18 -5.58
C ALA A 34 8.42 0.52 -4.33
N SER A 35 7.10 0.56 -4.47
CA SER A 35 6.19 0.74 -3.33
C SER A 35 5.45 -0.54 -3.03
N ILE A 36 5.24 -0.80 -1.74
CA ILE A 36 4.32 -1.83 -1.27
C ILE A 36 3.09 -1.15 -0.64
N VAL A 37 1.94 -1.78 -0.76
CA VAL A 37 0.66 -1.25 -0.28
C VAL A 37 -0.12 -2.29 0.49
N LYS A 38 -0.84 -1.84 1.51
CA LYS A 38 -1.84 -2.60 2.25
C LYS A 38 -3.01 -1.68 2.54
N ASP A 39 -4.21 -2.02 2.08
CA ASP A 39 -5.41 -1.21 2.20
C ASP A 39 -5.23 0.25 1.74
N ARG A 40 -5.09 1.16 2.71
CA ARG A 40 -4.86 2.61 2.52
C ARG A 40 -3.43 3.03 2.80
N PHE A 41 -2.54 2.12 3.18
CA PHE A 41 -1.16 2.42 3.53
C PHE A 41 -0.22 2.16 2.36
N ARG A 42 0.82 2.99 2.25
CA ARG A 42 1.90 2.83 1.27
C ARG A 42 3.24 2.99 1.96
N ILE A 43 4.16 2.08 1.65
CA ILE A 43 5.58 2.18 2.00
C ILE A 43 6.36 2.25 0.69
N ARG A 44 7.33 3.15 0.62
CA ARG A 44 8.34 3.15 -0.45
C ARG A 44 9.57 2.43 0.07
N LEU A 45 10.01 1.39 -0.63
CA LEU A 45 11.19 0.64 -0.24
C LEU A 45 12.44 1.45 -0.60
N LYS A 46 13.22 1.81 0.41
CA LYS A 46 14.55 2.42 0.24
C LYS A 46 15.70 1.44 0.48
N HIS A 47 15.39 0.31 1.12
CA HIS A 47 16.31 -0.80 1.34
C HIS A 47 15.76 -2.05 0.66
N PRO A 48 16.64 -2.96 0.20
CA PRO A 48 16.20 -4.28 -0.24
C PRO A 48 15.58 -5.02 0.96
N ILE A 49 14.49 -5.72 0.72
CA ILE A 49 13.92 -6.68 1.65
C ILE A 49 14.40 -8.08 1.25
N ASP A 50 14.60 -8.98 2.19
CA ASP A 50 14.84 -10.40 1.91
C ASP A 50 13.52 -11.11 1.56
N ASP A 51 13.62 -12.38 1.15
CA ASP A 51 12.45 -13.17 0.74
C ASP A 51 11.58 -13.52 1.96
N GLU A 52 12.19 -13.86 3.10
CA GLU A 52 11.48 -14.16 4.35
C GLU A 52 10.63 -12.98 4.84
N THR A 53 11.20 -11.76 4.86
CA THR A 53 10.44 -10.56 5.22
C THR A 53 9.35 -10.28 4.20
N TRP A 54 9.60 -10.52 2.92
CA TRP A 54 8.60 -10.33 1.88
C TRP A 54 7.44 -11.32 2.01
N ASP A 55 7.71 -12.57 2.33
CA ASP A 55 6.70 -13.60 2.58
C ASP A 55 5.86 -13.23 3.80
N TRP A 56 6.50 -12.87 4.92
CA TRP A 56 5.79 -12.37 6.10
C TRP A 56 4.94 -11.12 5.80
N LEU A 57 5.47 -10.15 5.04
CA LEU A 57 4.69 -8.98 4.61
C LEU A 57 3.48 -9.39 3.75
N SER A 58 3.68 -10.35 2.85
CA SER A 58 2.64 -10.88 1.96
C SER A 58 1.55 -11.61 2.75
N GLU A 59 1.90 -12.39 3.76
CA GLU A 59 0.97 -13.01 4.71
C GLU A 59 0.16 -11.94 5.46
N LYS A 60 0.79 -10.84 5.86
CA LYS A 60 0.12 -9.69 6.50
C LYS A 60 -0.70 -8.83 5.54
N GLY A 61 -0.80 -9.22 4.27
CA GLY A 61 -1.64 -8.58 3.26
C GLY A 61 -0.98 -7.44 2.49
N TRP A 62 0.33 -7.24 2.63
CA TRP A 62 1.05 -6.28 1.81
C TRP A 62 1.25 -6.81 0.39
N ARG A 63 1.18 -5.91 -0.60
CA ARG A 63 1.31 -6.25 -2.02
C ARG A 63 2.25 -5.28 -2.70
N ALA A 64 3.02 -5.79 -3.66
CA ALA A 64 3.83 -4.95 -4.54
C ALA A 64 2.91 -4.06 -5.38
N MET A 65 3.23 -2.78 -5.49
CA MET A 65 2.43 -1.83 -6.24
C MET A 65 3.05 -1.62 -7.64
N PRO A 66 2.36 -2.01 -8.73
CA PRO A 66 2.83 -1.71 -10.08
C PRO A 66 2.74 -0.21 -10.36
N VAL A 67 3.77 0.33 -11.02
CA VAL A 67 4.11 1.76 -10.96
C VAL A 67 3.31 2.64 -11.93
N ASN A 68 2.56 2.11 -12.89
CA ASN A 68 2.24 2.94 -14.06
C ASN A 68 0.96 3.79 -14.01
N ASN A 69 0.00 3.59 -13.09
CA ASN A 69 -1.22 4.45 -13.05
C ASN A 69 -2.06 4.33 -11.77
N ASN A 70 -1.44 4.28 -10.59
CA ASN A 70 -2.21 4.14 -9.35
C ASN A 70 -2.73 5.51 -8.86
N ARG A 71 -4.04 5.73 -9.02
CA ARG A 71 -4.76 6.94 -8.58
C ARG A 71 -5.39 6.80 -7.19
N ARG A 72 -5.09 5.73 -6.44
CA ARG A 72 -5.57 5.57 -5.05
C ARG A 72 -4.83 6.55 -4.14
N LYS A 73 -5.54 7.18 -3.22
CA LYS A 73 -4.95 7.99 -2.16
C LYS A 73 -4.48 7.06 -1.05
N TYR A 74 -3.20 7.11 -0.73
CA TYR A 74 -2.60 6.32 0.33
C TYR A 74 -2.06 7.23 1.41
N THR A 75 -2.10 6.73 2.64
CA THR A 75 -1.33 7.28 3.73
C THR A 75 0.08 6.73 3.69
N ILE A 76 1.05 7.64 3.62
CA ILE A 76 2.46 7.28 3.55
C ILE A 76 2.92 6.88 4.95
N VAL A 77 3.44 5.67 5.06
CA VAL A 77 4.11 5.18 6.27
C VAL A 77 5.54 5.73 6.27
N SER A 78 5.99 6.23 7.42
CA SER A 78 7.34 6.77 7.51
C SER A 78 8.38 5.66 7.31
N GLU A 79 9.43 5.98 6.57
CA GLU A 79 10.56 5.07 6.35
C GLU A 79 11.17 4.60 7.66
N ARG A 80 11.42 5.52 8.60
CA ARG A 80 11.98 5.20 9.92
C ARG A 80 11.13 4.18 10.68
N SER A 81 9.80 4.26 10.56
CA SER A 81 8.91 3.27 11.17
C SER A 81 9.03 1.90 10.51
N PHE A 82 9.24 1.87 9.20
CA PHE A 82 9.44 0.64 8.45
C PHE A 82 10.81 0.01 8.75
N GLU A 83 11.88 0.80 8.83
CA GLU A 83 13.20 0.32 9.23
C GLU A 83 13.21 -0.28 10.63
N ARG A 84 12.52 0.37 11.58
CA ARG A 84 12.33 -0.17 12.94
C ARG A 84 11.62 -1.51 12.92
N LEU A 85 10.66 -1.68 12.02
CA LEU A 85 9.94 -2.93 11.86
C LEU A 85 10.84 -4.04 11.29
N LEU A 86 11.67 -3.72 10.30
CA LEU A 86 12.60 -4.68 9.70
C LEU A 86 13.63 -5.19 10.72
N ARG A 87 14.12 -4.31 11.59
CA ARG A 87 15.13 -4.64 12.62
C ARG A 87 14.57 -5.25 13.90
N ALA A 88 13.25 -5.23 14.09
CA ALA A 88 12.63 -5.76 15.29
C ALA A 88 12.59 -7.29 15.27
N GLU A 89 12.70 -7.87 16.47
CA GLU A 89 12.48 -9.30 16.71
C GLU A 89 11.05 -9.71 16.30
N PRO A 90 10.80 -10.98 15.92
CA PRO A 90 9.51 -11.41 15.38
C PRO A 90 8.30 -11.02 16.26
N LEU A 91 8.42 -11.12 17.59
CA LEU A 91 7.35 -10.78 18.53
C LEU A 91 7.06 -9.27 18.55
N GLU A 92 8.09 -8.43 18.53
CA GLU A 92 7.95 -6.98 18.48
C GLU A 92 7.49 -6.49 17.10
N ARG A 93 7.91 -7.18 16.04
CA ARG A 93 7.59 -6.89 14.65
C ARG A 93 6.08 -6.92 14.41
N GLU A 94 5.36 -7.88 14.99
CA GLU A 94 3.88 -7.95 14.94
C GLU A 94 3.22 -6.73 15.61
N ALA A 95 3.66 -6.38 16.82
CA ALA A 95 3.12 -5.24 17.55
C ALA A 95 3.38 -3.91 16.84
N LEU A 96 4.56 -3.76 16.23
CA LEU A 96 4.91 -2.60 15.40
C LEU A 96 4.07 -2.55 14.13
N MET A 97 3.83 -3.69 13.46
CA MET A 97 2.97 -3.75 12.29
C MET A 97 1.54 -3.34 12.62
N ALA A 98 0.99 -3.87 13.72
CA ALA A 98 -0.34 -3.50 14.19
C ALA A 98 -0.42 -1.98 14.43
N ARG A 99 0.55 -1.39 15.13
CA ARG A 99 0.64 0.07 15.36
C ARG A 99 0.76 0.90 14.09
N LEU A 100 1.47 0.40 13.07
CA LEU A 100 1.62 1.08 11.78
C LEU A 100 0.32 1.12 10.99
N THR A 101 -0.47 0.06 11.09
CA THR A 101 -1.76 -0.06 10.38
C THR A 101 -2.96 0.41 11.21
N ASP A 102 -2.80 0.57 12.53
CA ASP A 102 -3.82 1.17 13.40
C ASP A 102 -3.90 2.66 13.08
N GLY A 103 -5.10 3.12 12.76
CA GLY A 103 -5.39 4.32 11.98
C GLY A 103 -5.05 5.67 12.62
N ARG A 104 -4.27 5.70 13.70
CA ARG A 104 -4.02 6.87 14.55
C ARG A 104 -2.76 7.66 14.21
N GLY A 105 -1.77 7.07 13.52
CA GLY A 105 -0.45 7.70 13.33
C GLY A 105 -0.10 8.16 11.91
N ALA A 106 -0.90 7.77 10.92
CA ALA A 106 -0.52 7.96 9.52
C ALA A 106 -1.02 9.34 9.05
N ARG A 107 -0.11 10.33 9.08
CA ARG A 107 -0.40 11.73 8.69
C ARG A 107 -1.00 11.77 7.29
N ARG A 108 -2.14 12.44 7.18
CA ARG A 108 -2.70 12.87 5.89
C ARG A 108 -1.69 13.83 5.26
N ALA A 109 -1.16 13.46 4.10
CA ALA A 109 -0.43 14.38 3.21
C ALA A 109 -1.38 14.83 2.10
#